data_AF-F3GLQ3-F1
#
_entry.id   AF-F3GLQ3-F1
#
_cell.length_a   1.000
_cell.length_b   1.000
_cell.length_c   1.000
_cell.angle_alpha   90.00
_cell.angle_beta   90.00
_cell.angle_gamma   90.00
#
_symmetry.space_group_name_H-M   'P 1'
#
loop_
_entity.id
_entity.type
_entity.pdbx_description
1 polymer ?
#
loop_
_entity_poly.entity_id
_entity_poly.type
_entity_poly.pdbx_seq_one_letter_code
_entity_poly.pdbx_strand_id
1 'polypeptide(L)'
;ASIVIGFCVSIPLSIARVSGKRWVRWPVQFYTYLFRGTPLYIQLLICYTGIYSLAAVREQPMLDAFFRDAMNCTILAFTLNTCAYTTEIFAGAIRSMAHGEVEAAKAYGLTGWKLYAYVIMPSVLRRSLPYYSNEVILMLHS
;
A
#
# COMPACT_ATOMS: atom_id res chain seq x y z
N ALA A 1 9.42 10.51 -5.34
CA ALA A 1 8.53 10.88 -4.21
C ALA A 1 7.43 9.84 -4.00
N SER A 2 6.64 9.52 -5.04
CA SER A 2 5.53 8.54 -5.04
C SER A 2 5.87 7.19 -4.40
N ILE A 3 7.02 6.62 -4.76
CA ILE A 3 7.50 5.31 -4.28
C ILE A 3 7.74 5.31 -2.77
N VAL A 4 8.38 6.36 -2.24
CA VAL A 4 8.69 6.47 -0.80
C VAL A 4 7.41 6.67 0.01
N ILE A 5 6.49 7.51 -0.47
CA ILE A 5 5.20 7.74 0.18
C ILE A 5 4.36 6.46 0.17
N GLY A 6 4.27 5.78 -0.98
CA GLY A 6 3.57 4.50 -1.11
C GLY A 6 4.16 3.42 -0.21
N PHE A 7 5.49 3.38 -0.04
CA PHE A 7 6.17 2.47 0.89
C PHE A 7 5.84 2.77 2.35
N CYS A 8 5.90 4.03 2.77
CA CYS A 8 5.58 4.42 4.15
C CYS A 8 4.12 4.14 4.50
N VAL A 9 3.19 4.31 3.55
CA VAL A 9 1.75 4.06 3.74
C VAL A 9 1.44 2.56 3.65
N SER A 10 2.16 1.79 2.85
CA SER A 10 1.91 0.35 2.71
C SER A 10 2.27 -0.45 3.95
N ILE A 11 3.21 0.03 4.78
CA ILE A 11 3.58 -0.55 6.07
C ILE A 11 2.36 -0.68 7.02
N PRO A 12 1.69 0.41 7.46
CA PRO A 12 0.54 0.30 8.36
C PRO A 12 -0.64 -0.42 7.68
N LEU A 13 -0.85 -0.22 6.37
CA LEU A 13 -1.88 -0.93 5.62
C LEU A 13 -1.65 -2.45 5.61
N SER A 14 -0.40 -2.92 5.48
CA SER A 14 -0.07 -4.35 5.48
C SER A 14 -0.36 -5.01 6.83
N ILE A 15 -0.08 -4.32 7.93
CA ILE A 15 -0.41 -4.78 9.28
C ILE A 15 -1.94 -4.83 9.45
N ALA A 16 -2.65 -3.78 9.02
CA ALA A 16 -4.11 -3.73 9.02
C ALA A 16 -4.73 -4.86 8.17
N ARG A 17 -4.09 -5.20 7.05
CA ARG A 17 -4.50 -6.27 6.12
C ARG A 17 -4.39 -7.68 6.71
N VAL A 18 -3.41 -7.90 7.60
CA VAL A 18 -3.18 -9.19 8.27
C VAL A 18 -3.90 -9.26 9.63
N SER A 19 -4.44 -8.15 10.12
CA SER A 19 -5.21 -8.12 11.35
C SER A 19 -6.40 -9.09 11.32
N GLY A 20 -6.64 -9.77 12.45
CA GLY A 20 -7.81 -10.63 12.64
C GLY A 20 -9.13 -9.86 12.71
N LYS A 21 -9.10 -8.53 12.91
CA LYS A 21 -10.31 -7.71 12.98
C LYS A 21 -10.89 -7.47 11.59
N ARG A 22 -12.04 -8.09 11.30
CA ARG A 22 -12.75 -7.99 10.00
C ARG A 22 -12.95 -6.53 9.55
N TRP A 23 -13.34 -5.64 10.46
CA TRP A 23 -13.57 -4.21 10.20
C TRP A 23 -12.34 -3.44 9.73
N VAL A 24 -11.14 -3.84 10.15
CA VAL A 24 -9.88 -3.20 9.74
C VAL A 24 -9.37 -3.83 8.45
N ARG A 25 -9.51 -5.15 8.31
CA ARG A 25 -9.06 -5.91 7.14
C ARG A 25 -9.87 -5.61 5.88
N TRP A 26 -11.19 -5.42 6.01
CA TRP A 26 -12.10 -5.27 4.89
C TRP A 26 -11.88 -3.99 4.05
N PRO A 27 -11.74 -2.78 4.62
CA PRO A 27 -11.46 -1.58 3.83
C PRO A 27 -10.11 -1.69 3.09
N VAL A 28 -9.08 -2.23 3.74
CA VAL A 28 -7.79 -2.45 3.07
C VAL A 28 -7.91 -3.52 1.98
N GLN A 29 -8.73 -4.57 2.19
CA GLN A 29 -9.03 -5.57 1.16
C GLN A 29 -9.66 -4.95 -0.07
N PHE A 30 -10.66 -4.11 0.15
CA PHE A 30 -11.43 -3.49 -0.91
C PHE A 30 -10.55 -2.54 -1.71
N TYR A 31 -9.76 -1.72 -1.01
CA TYR A 31 -8.72 -0.89 -1.61
C TYR A 31 -7.74 -1.71 -2.44
N THR A 32 -7.06 -2.71 -1.86
CA THR A 32 -6.04 -3.48 -2.61
C THR A 32 -6.64 -4.25 -3.77
N TYR A 33 -7.87 -4.75 -3.64
CA TYR A 33 -8.59 -5.44 -4.71
C TYR A 33 -8.91 -4.52 -5.88
N LEU A 34 -9.43 -3.31 -5.63
CA LEU A 34 -9.74 -2.34 -6.68
C LEU A 34 -8.49 -1.90 -7.44
N PHE A 35 -7.43 -1.52 -6.73
CA PHE A 35 -6.22 -0.97 -7.37
C PHE A 35 -5.35 -2.04 -8.04
N ARG A 36 -5.42 -3.30 -7.60
CA ARG A 36 -4.74 -4.41 -8.29
C ARG A 36 -5.59 -5.04 -9.40
N GLY A 37 -6.91 -4.91 -9.32
CA GLY A 37 -7.85 -5.42 -10.32
C GLY A 37 -8.11 -4.47 -11.49
N THR A 38 -7.73 -3.19 -11.36
CA THR A 38 -7.89 -2.18 -12.42
C THR A 38 -6.56 -1.89 -13.11
N PRO A 39 -6.52 -1.83 -14.46
CA PRO A 39 -5.35 -1.38 -15.20
C PRO A 39 -4.91 0.02 -14.79
N LEU A 40 -3.59 0.25 -14.68
CA LEU A 40 -3.01 1.55 -14.32
C LEU A 40 -3.51 2.68 -15.25
N TYR A 41 -3.65 2.39 -16.54
CA TYR A 41 -4.20 3.34 -17.52
C TYR A 41 -5.62 3.81 -17.16
N ILE A 42 -6.48 2.90 -16.70
CA ILE A 42 -7.84 3.24 -16.24
C ILE A 42 -7.78 4.12 -14.98
N GLN A 43 -6.84 3.85 -14.08
CA GLN A 43 -6.65 4.68 -12.87
C GLN A 43 -6.22 6.11 -13.23
N LEU A 44 -5.35 6.27 -14.22
CA LEU A 44 -4.94 7.58 -14.74
C LEU A 44 -6.13 8.33 -15.37
N LEU A 45 -6.95 7.66 -16.19
CA LEU A 45 -8.19 8.21 -16.73
C LEU A 45 -9.14 8.64 -15.61
N ILE A 46 -9.38 7.78 -14.61
CA ILE A 46 -10.25 8.13 -13.48
C ILE A 46 -9.70 9.33 -12.72
N CYS A 47 -8.39 9.40 -12.45
CA CYS A 47 -7.80 10.52 -11.72
C CYS A 47 -7.87 11.82 -12.52
N TYR A 48 -7.52 11.79 -13.81
CA TYR A 48 -7.42 13.00 -14.62
C TYR A 48 -8.77 13.47 -15.16
N THR A 49 -9.60 12.57 -15.69
CA THR A 49 -10.89 12.92 -16.31
C THR A 49 -12.07 12.65 -15.40
N GLY A 50 -12.05 11.55 -14.63
CA GLY A 50 -13.13 11.21 -13.70
C GLY A 50 -13.24 12.23 -12.57
N ILE A 51 -12.19 12.35 -11.75
CA ILE A 51 -12.18 13.19 -10.53
C ILE A 51 -12.29 14.67 -10.89
N TYR A 52 -11.60 15.13 -11.95
CA TYR A 52 -11.71 16.51 -12.41
C TYR A 52 -13.10 16.89 -12.95
N SER A 53 -13.91 15.93 -13.41
CA SER A 53 -15.27 16.21 -13.92
C SER A 53 -16.29 16.48 -12.81
N LEU A 54 -15.99 16.13 -11.56
CA LEU A 54 -16.89 16.35 -10.43
C LEU A 54 -16.93 17.83 -10.05
N ALA A 55 -18.14 18.41 -10.02
CA ALA A 55 -18.34 19.80 -9.62
C ALA A 55 -17.77 20.09 -8.22
N ALA A 56 -17.90 19.16 -7.28
CA ALA A 56 -17.36 19.27 -5.91
C ALA A 56 -15.82 19.40 -5.86
N VAL A 57 -15.11 18.92 -6.89
CA VAL A 57 -13.64 19.03 -6.99
C VAL A 57 -13.24 20.37 -7.61
N ARG A 58 -14.03 20.86 -8.58
CA ARG A 58 -13.81 22.16 -9.24
C ARG A 58 -14.15 23.35 -8.35
N GLU A 59 -15.12 23.21 -7.47
CA GLU A 59 -15.50 24.28 -6.54
C GLU A 59 -14.48 24.47 -5.41
N GLN A 60 -13.59 23.50 -5.18
CA GLN A 60 -12.53 23.61 -4.18
C GLN A 60 -11.21 24.06 -4.83
N PRO A 61 -10.70 25.29 -4.56
CA PRO A 61 -9.53 25.84 -5.26
C PRO A 61 -8.26 24.98 -5.15
N MET A 62 -8.07 24.30 -4.01
CA MET A 62 -6.92 23.41 -3.81
C MET A 62 -7.01 22.12 -4.61
N LEU A 63 -8.21 21.52 -4.73
CA LEU A 63 -8.36 20.30 -5.51
C LEU A 63 -8.38 20.60 -7.01
N ASP A 64 -8.97 21.72 -7.44
CA ASP A 64 -8.91 22.16 -8.84
C ASP A 64 -7.46 22.35 -9.30
N ALA A 65 -6.63 23.07 -8.52
CA ALA A 65 -5.22 23.24 -8.83
C ALA A 65 -4.43 21.92 -8.86
N PHE A 66 -4.78 20.96 -7.98
CA PHE A 66 -4.11 19.66 -7.92
C PHE A 66 -4.48 18.75 -9.09
N PHE A 67 -5.78 18.63 -9.42
CA PHE A 67 -6.27 17.74 -10.48
C PHE A 67 -6.13 18.32 -11.89
N ARG A 68 -5.97 19.65 -12.01
CA ARG A 68 -5.67 20.30 -13.29
C ARG A 68 -4.28 19.94 -13.82
N ASP A 69 -3.33 19.65 -12.93
CA ASP A 69 -1.99 19.22 -13.31
C ASP A 69 -1.96 17.69 -13.55
N ALA A 70 -1.69 17.32 -14.80
CA ALA A 70 -1.57 15.93 -15.22
C ALA A 70 -0.44 15.20 -14.47
N MET A 71 0.61 15.90 -14.07
CA MET A 71 1.73 15.32 -13.31
C MET A 71 1.28 14.86 -11.93
N ASN A 72 0.49 15.69 -11.23
CA ASN A 72 -0.03 15.36 -9.90
C ASN A 72 -1.00 14.18 -9.94
N CYS A 73 -1.88 14.13 -10.94
CA CYS A 73 -2.77 12.99 -11.16
C CYS A 73 -1.99 11.70 -11.42
N THR A 74 -0.92 11.78 -12.21
CA THR A 74 -0.04 10.65 -12.51
C THR A 74 0.67 10.15 -11.26
N ILE A 75 1.29 11.06 -10.51
CA ILE A 75 1.94 10.77 -9.22
C ILE A 75 0.96 10.10 -8.27
N LEU A 76 -0.28 10.60 -8.16
CA LEU A 76 -1.31 10.03 -7.29
C LEU A 76 -1.68 8.60 -7.71
N ALA A 77 -2.03 8.39 -8.98
CA ALA A 77 -2.43 7.08 -9.50
C ALA A 77 -1.32 6.05 -9.32
N PHE A 78 -0.08 6.39 -9.69
CA PHE A 78 1.08 5.53 -9.48
C PHE A 78 1.34 5.25 -8.00
N THR A 79 1.19 6.25 -7.11
CA THR A 79 1.37 6.07 -5.67
C THR A 79 0.34 5.08 -5.11
N LEU A 80 -0.93 5.25 -5.45
CA LEU A 80 -2.02 4.39 -4.99
C LEU A 80 -1.84 2.95 -5.53
N ASN A 81 -1.53 2.82 -6.82
CA ASN A 81 -1.27 1.53 -7.43
C ASN A 81 -0.10 0.82 -6.73
N THR A 82 1.07 1.46 -6.69
CA THR A 82 2.28 0.91 -6.07
C THR A 82 2.03 0.56 -4.60
N CYS A 83 1.33 1.42 -3.86
CA CYS A 83 0.98 1.19 -2.46
C CYS A 83 0.10 -0.06 -2.30
N ALA A 84 -0.89 -0.27 -3.17
CA ALA A 84 -1.77 -1.43 -3.10
C ALA A 84 -1.02 -2.74 -3.34
N TYR A 85 -0.10 -2.76 -4.31
CA TYR A 85 0.76 -3.92 -4.57
C TYR A 85 1.75 -4.17 -3.42
N THR A 86 2.44 -3.15 -2.93
CA THR A 86 3.35 -3.30 -1.78
C THR A 86 2.64 -3.77 -0.52
N THR A 87 1.44 -3.26 -0.24
CA THR A 87 0.64 -3.70 0.90
C THR A 87 0.39 -5.21 0.85
N GLU A 88 0.08 -5.77 -0.32
CA GLU A 88 -0.15 -7.22 -0.43
C GLU A 88 1.13 -8.05 -0.46
N ILE A 89 2.24 -7.51 -0.99
CA ILE A 89 3.55 -8.15 -0.87
C ILE A 89 3.93 -8.27 0.62
N PHE A 90 3.83 -7.19 1.38
CA PHE A 90 4.12 -7.19 2.82
C PHE A 90 3.12 -8.06 3.60
N ALA A 91 1.83 -7.98 3.29
CA ALA A 91 0.83 -8.82 3.93
C ALA A 91 1.06 -10.31 3.64
N GLY A 92 1.47 -10.66 2.42
CA GLY A 92 1.89 -12.00 2.03
C GLY A 92 3.11 -12.46 2.82
N ALA A 93 4.14 -11.62 2.91
CA ALA A 93 5.37 -11.91 3.65
C ALA A 93 5.13 -12.07 5.17
N ILE A 94 4.21 -11.30 5.77
CA ILE A 94 3.78 -11.49 7.16
C ILE A 94 3.10 -12.86 7.32
N ARG A 95 2.21 -13.24 6.39
CA ARG A 95 1.49 -14.53 6.44
C ARG A 95 2.41 -15.73 6.20
N SER A 96 3.48 -15.57 5.43
CA SER A 96 4.45 -16.63 5.16
C SER A 96 5.54 -16.76 6.23
N MET A 97 5.54 -15.92 7.29
CA MET A 97 6.48 -16.08 8.39
C MET A 97 6.28 -17.42 9.10
N ALA A 98 7.38 -18.10 9.40
CA ALA A 98 7.34 -19.35 10.13
C ALA A 98 6.80 -19.12 11.54
N HIS A 99 5.82 -19.92 11.95
CA HIS A 99 5.21 -19.84 13.28
C HIS A 99 6.27 -19.93 14.40
N GLY A 100 7.37 -20.67 14.17
CA GLY A 100 8.49 -20.77 15.10
C GLY A 100 9.19 -19.44 15.43
N GLU A 101 9.28 -18.49 14.48
CA GLU A 101 9.86 -17.16 14.75
C GLU A 101 8.98 -16.34 15.69
N VAL A 102 7.67 -16.47 15.54
CA VAL A 102 6.66 -15.80 16.37
C VAL A 102 6.60 -16.43 17.77
N GLU A 103 6.63 -17.76 17.86
CA GLU A 103 6.62 -18.48 19.14
C GLU A 103 7.93 -18.30 19.93
N ALA A 104 9.10 -18.26 19.26
CA ALA A 104 10.38 -17.98 19.91
C ALA A 104 10.43 -16.56 20.51
N ALA A 105 9.91 -15.57 19.78
CA ALA A 105 9.82 -14.20 20.28
C ALA A 105 8.87 -14.08 21.48
N LYS A 106 7.73 -14.80 21.47
CA LYS A 106 6.83 -14.89 22.63
C LYS A 106 7.51 -15.56 23.83
N ALA A 107 8.28 -16.62 23.62
CA ALA A 107 9.06 -17.29 24.67
C ALA A 107 10.11 -16.35 25.30
N TYR A 108 10.65 -15.42 24.51
CA TYR A 108 11.51 -14.32 24.98
C TYR A 108 10.77 -13.19 25.70
N GLY A 109 9.45 -13.29 25.88
CA GLY A 109 8.62 -12.29 26.57
C GLY A 109 8.11 -11.15 25.68
N LEU A 110 8.31 -11.22 24.36
CA LEU A 110 7.79 -10.22 23.43
C LEU A 110 6.31 -10.49 23.11
N THR A 111 5.43 -9.58 23.51
CA THR A 111 3.98 -9.68 23.24
C THR A 111 3.43 -8.38 22.65
N GLY A 112 2.28 -8.49 21.96
CA GLY A 112 1.55 -7.35 21.41
C GLY A 112 2.37 -6.52 20.43
N TRP A 113 2.42 -5.19 20.66
CA TRP A 113 3.11 -4.26 19.78
C TRP A 113 4.63 -4.48 19.71
N LYS A 114 5.26 -4.91 20.80
CA LYS A 114 6.72 -5.15 20.83
C LYS A 114 7.11 -6.29 19.88
N LEU A 115 6.31 -7.35 19.84
CA LEU A 115 6.50 -8.46 18.89
C LEU A 115 6.44 -7.96 17.44
N TYR A 116 5.44 -7.13 17.12
CA TYR A 116 5.28 -6.57 15.78
C TYR A 116 6.44 -5.63 15.42
N ALA A 117 6.78 -4.67 16.27
CA ALA A 117 7.78 -3.66 15.97
C ALA A 117 9.21 -4.21 15.92
N TYR A 118 9.58 -5.16 16.80
CA TYR A 118 10.96 -5.63 16.93
C TYR A 118 11.28 -6.92 16.18
N VAL A 119 10.30 -7.76 15.87
CA VAL A 119 10.54 -9.07 15.25
C VAL A 119 9.88 -9.18 13.89
N ILE A 120 8.57 -8.98 13.84
CA ILE A 120 7.78 -9.19 12.62
C ILE A 120 8.14 -8.14 11.57
N MET A 121 8.04 -6.85 11.92
CA MET A 121 8.25 -5.74 11.00
C MET A 121 9.63 -5.76 10.33
N PRO A 122 10.77 -5.82 11.05
CA PRO A 122 12.10 -5.84 10.41
C PRO A 122 12.35 -7.10 9.58
N SER A 123 11.85 -8.26 10.03
CA SER A 123 12.01 -9.52 9.29
C SER A 123 11.22 -9.51 7.97
N VAL A 124 9.97 -9.02 8.02
CA VAL A 124 9.11 -8.88 6.85
C VAL A 124 9.70 -7.89 5.87
N LEU A 125 10.16 -6.72 6.35
CA LEU A 125 10.76 -5.70 5.49
C LEU A 125 11.96 -6.28 4.72
N ARG A 126 12.84 -7.01 5.43
CA ARG A 126 14.02 -7.64 4.84
C ARG A 126 13.67 -8.74 3.83
N ARG A 127 12.67 -9.59 4.11
CA ARG A 127 12.21 -10.63 3.17
C ARG A 127 11.47 -10.06 1.97
N SER A 128 10.82 -8.92 2.12
CA SER A 128 9.99 -8.31 1.09
C SER A 128 10.75 -7.35 0.16
N LEU A 129 11.91 -6.86 0.59
CA LEU A 129 12.81 -6.01 -0.20
C LEU A 129 13.08 -6.51 -1.64
N PRO A 130 13.45 -7.79 -1.87
CA PRO A 130 13.67 -8.28 -3.24
C PRO A 130 12.39 -8.31 -4.08
N TYR A 131 11.24 -8.65 -3.50
CA TYR A 131 9.95 -8.62 -4.19
C TYR A 131 9.51 -7.18 -4.53
N TYR A 132 9.80 -6.24 -3.62
CA TYR A 132 9.56 -4.82 -3.84
C TYR A 132 10.42 -4.27 -4.98
N SER A 133 11.69 -4.66 -5.07
CA SER A 133 12.56 -4.26 -6.18
C SER A 133 12.02 -4.72 -7.53
N ASN A 134 11.47 -5.93 -7.63
CA ASN A 134 10.83 -6.41 -8.86
C ASN A 134 9.62 -5.57 -9.26
N GLU A 135 8.78 -5.18 -8.29
CA GLU A 135 7.61 -4.35 -8.56
C GLU A 135 7.99 -2.93 -9.02
N VAL A 136 9.03 -2.36 -8.40
CA VAL A 136 9.57 -1.05 -8.81
C VAL A 136 10.13 -1.09 -10.23
N ILE A 137 10.81 -2.18 -10.62
CA ILE A 137 11.30 -2.37 -11.99
C ILE A 137 10.13 -2.47 -12.97
N LEU A 138 9.07 -3.22 -12.63
CA LEU A 138 7.88 -3.35 -13.46
C LEU A 138 7.20 -1.99 -13.70
N MET A 139 7.07 -1.19 -12.64
CA MET A 139 6.48 0.16 -12.70
C MET A 139 7.33 1.18 -13.48
N LEU A 140 8.66 1.02 -13.50
CA LEU A 140 9.54 1.88 -14.30
C LEU A 140 9.51 1.53 -15.79
N HIS A 141 9.09 0.32 -16.12
CA HIS A 141 9.03 -0.16 -17.50
C HIS A 141 7.66 0.08 -18.17
N SER A 142 6.66 0.53 -17.39
CA SER A 142 5.32 0.92 -17.84
C SER A 142 5.18 2.43 -17.99
#